data_AF-A0A8C9YXV9-F1
#
_entry.id   AF-A0A8C9YXV9-F1
#
_cell.length_a   1.000
_cell.length_b   1.000
_cell.length_c   1.000
_cell.angle_alpha   90.00
_cell.angle_beta   90.00
_cell.angle_gamma   90.00
#
_symmetry.space_group_name_H-M   'P 1'
#
loop_
_entity.id
_entity.type
_entity.pdbx_description
1 polymer ?
#
loop_
_entity_poly.entity_id
_entity_poly.type
_entity_poly.pdbx_seq_one_letter_code
_entity_poly.pdbx_strand_id
1 'polypeptide(L)'
;MPPSSIQYTKQRWLLTIAGLFLYVADTCSDVGLALKYYQEKHFVWTGLTLVFVLAGVLVTQIFSYVWYRDDMNGPLGITEGGPNISGTSTGRLAVLHLFGMGIFTRYYHLLREGFKVVWTTTNSDTVEERRDVHHNLFCLATDLSMLKLLEAFLESVPQLLLQLYIVMGHNECSLMQYLSMVFSFFNIAWALVDYRRCLRRSLPHVSEMPSDLPTAIYLLYKLCTITSHILSYTLLLILSPYSTLIALTIVWLLATIWMHVLQTNFCSSSRLELLYRAVIGVILTFTFFNVKGQDTKVAMIIYYLFYVIINIIAPSLLALLKPELQTATFLLTVGGLIFGGSVLGLVCLVLYYLLLHPRENWRETDEVDGLENETKTTRRIRNFLQP
;
A
#
# COMPACT_ATOMS: atom_id res chain seq x y z
N MET A 1 8.89 -3.90 -33.22
CA MET A 1 9.69 -3.12 -32.25
C MET A 1 9.85 -3.96 -31.00
N PRO A 2 11.06 -4.18 -30.48
CA PRO A 2 11.20 -4.83 -29.19
C PRO A 2 10.46 -3.97 -28.15
N PRO A 3 9.82 -4.57 -27.13
CA PRO A 3 9.22 -3.79 -26.05
C PRO A 3 10.31 -2.89 -25.49
N SER A 4 9.98 -1.61 -25.30
CA SER A 4 10.86 -0.63 -24.65
C SER A 4 11.49 -1.29 -23.42
N SER A 5 12.82 -1.42 -23.42
CA SER A 5 13.54 -2.09 -22.34
C SER A 5 13.14 -1.45 -21.02
N ILE A 6 12.59 -2.24 -20.10
CA ILE A 6 12.15 -1.83 -18.77
C ILE A 6 13.38 -1.34 -17.99
N GLN A 7 13.65 -0.04 -18.01
CA GLN A 7 14.85 0.53 -17.39
C GLN A 7 14.51 1.23 -16.06
N TYR A 8 15.21 0.85 -14.99
CA TYR A 8 15.31 1.58 -13.74
C TYR A 8 15.95 2.96 -13.97
N THR A 9 15.18 4.01 -13.73
CA THR A 9 15.58 5.39 -14.10
C THR A 9 16.09 6.19 -12.90
N LYS A 10 16.83 7.28 -13.21
CA LYS A 10 17.22 8.32 -12.22
C LYS A 10 16.02 8.82 -11.42
N GLN A 11 14.87 9.03 -12.09
CA GLN A 11 13.64 9.46 -11.45
C GLN A 11 13.13 8.44 -10.42
N ARG A 12 13.18 7.14 -10.73
CA ARG A 12 12.77 6.10 -9.77
C ARG A 12 13.70 6.05 -8.56
N TRP A 13 14.99 6.22 -8.77
CA TRP A 13 15.96 6.29 -7.67
C TRP A 13 15.68 7.49 -6.75
N LEU A 14 15.43 8.68 -7.31
CA LEU A 14 15.04 9.88 -6.54
C LEU A 14 13.72 9.69 -5.79
N LEU A 15 12.72 9.04 -6.41
CA LEU A 15 11.45 8.70 -5.76
C LEU A 15 11.66 7.74 -4.58
N THR A 16 12.66 6.86 -4.65
CA THR A 16 13.01 5.97 -3.53
C THR A 16 13.55 6.78 -2.34
N ILE A 17 14.40 7.78 -2.60
CA ILE A 17 14.90 8.70 -1.57
C ILE A 17 13.76 9.51 -0.96
N ALA A 18 12.92 10.11 -1.79
CA ALA A 18 11.74 10.84 -1.32
C ALA A 18 10.87 9.92 -0.44
N GLY A 19 10.65 8.68 -0.88
CA GLY A 19 9.92 7.68 -0.11
C GLY A 19 10.53 7.37 1.26
N LEU A 20 11.85 7.38 1.40
CA LEU A 20 12.54 7.21 2.70
C LEU A 20 12.31 8.41 3.61
N PHE A 21 12.43 9.63 3.08
CA PHE A 21 12.12 10.84 3.85
C PHE A 21 10.68 10.87 4.34
N LEU A 22 9.73 10.46 3.50
CA LEU A 22 8.32 10.37 3.89
C LEU A 22 8.10 9.35 5.00
N TYR A 23 8.74 8.19 4.93
CA TYR A 23 8.68 7.17 5.98
C TYR A 23 9.18 7.70 7.32
N VAL A 24 10.36 8.33 7.34
CA VAL A 24 10.92 8.93 8.57
C VAL A 24 10.03 10.05 9.10
N ALA A 25 9.51 10.90 8.21
CA ALA A 25 8.61 11.98 8.60
C ALA A 25 7.32 11.47 9.24
N ASP A 26 6.72 10.41 8.69
CA ASP A 26 5.50 9.76 9.20
C ASP A 26 5.73 9.20 10.61
N THR A 27 6.81 8.42 10.79
CA THR A 27 7.18 7.87 12.10
C THR A 27 7.42 9.00 13.14
N CYS A 28 8.12 10.07 12.74
CA CYS A 28 8.35 11.21 13.63
C CYS A 28 7.06 11.95 13.97
N SER A 29 6.15 12.15 13.01
CA SER A 29 4.87 12.80 13.27
C SER A 29 3.99 11.97 14.19
N ASP A 30 4.01 10.64 14.06
CA ASP A 30 3.15 9.76 14.83
C ASP A 30 3.61 9.65 16.28
N VAL A 31 4.92 9.57 16.51
CA VAL A 31 5.51 9.68 17.86
C VAL A 31 5.22 11.05 18.47
N GLY A 32 5.39 12.12 17.69
CA GLY A 32 5.08 13.49 18.15
C GLY A 32 3.62 13.66 18.56
N LEU A 33 2.69 13.05 17.80
CA LEU A 33 1.27 13.09 18.09
C LEU A 33 0.91 12.28 19.35
N ALA A 34 1.49 11.08 19.51
CA ALA A 34 1.31 10.29 20.71
C ALA A 34 1.80 11.03 21.97
N LEU A 35 2.95 11.71 21.88
CA LEU A 35 3.47 12.54 22.96
C LEU A 35 2.56 13.73 23.27
N LYS A 36 2.02 14.39 22.23
CA LYS A 36 1.07 15.48 22.40
C LYS A 36 -0.18 15.02 23.15
N TYR A 37 -0.80 13.92 22.74
CA TYR A 37 -1.98 13.37 23.42
C TYR A 37 -1.67 12.95 24.87
N TYR A 38 -0.46 12.44 25.12
CA TYR A 38 -0.03 12.08 26.46
C TYR A 38 0.10 13.31 27.37
N GLN A 39 0.71 14.39 26.86
CA GLN A 39 0.87 15.66 27.58
C GLN A 39 -0.48 16.32 27.87
N GLU A 40 -1.43 16.24 26.93
CA GLU A 40 -2.80 16.71 27.08
C GLU A 40 -3.69 15.78 27.94
N LYS A 41 -3.12 14.70 28.51
CA LYS A 41 -3.81 13.69 29.35
C LYS A 41 -4.90 12.89 28.63
N HIS A 42 -4.88 12.87 27.31
CA HIS A 42 -5.75 12.03 26.49
C HIS A 42 -5.15 10.62 26.32
N PHE A 43 -5.19 9.83 27.40
CA PHE A 43 -4.55 8.50 27.45
C PHE A 43 -5.15 7.50 26.46
N VAL A 44 -6.46 7.58 26.17
CA VAL A 44 -7.11 6.69 25.20
C VAL A 44 -6.58 6.96 23.79
N TRP A 45 -6.49 8.22 23.37
CA TRP A 45 -5.95 8.59 22.06
C TRP A 45 -4.47 8.24 21.94
N THR A 46 -3.70 8.48 23.01
CA THR A 46 -2.30 8.04 23.09
C THR A 46 -2.17 6.53 22.87
N GLY A 47 -2.97 5.74 23.60
CA GLY A 47 -2.95 4.28 23.50
C GLY A 47 -3.33 3.78 22.11
N LEU A 48 -4.37 4.35 21.51
CA LEU A 48 -4.79 3.99 20.15
C LEU A 48 -3.71 4.32 19.11
N THR A 49 -3.13 5.52 19.15
CA THR A 49 -2.02 5.91 18.26
C THR A 49 -0.85 4.94 18.39
N LEU A 50 -0.41 4.62 19.62
CA LEU A 50 0.68 3.68 19.83
C LEU A 50 0.36 2.27 19.33
N VAL A 51 -0.89 1.80 19.48
CA VAL A 51 -1.31 0.49 18.96
C VAL A 51 -1.22 0.45 17.43
N PHE A 52 -1.64 1.51 16.74
CA PHE A 52 -1.55 1.57 15.27
C PHE A 52 -0.10 1.59 14.79
N VAL A 53 0.75 2.41 15.41
CA VAL A 53 2.20 2.45 15.13
C VAL A 53 2.85 1.08 15.35
N LEU A 54 2.60 0.46 16.50
CA LEU A 54 3.16 -0.85 16.81
C LEU A 54 2.64 -1.93 15.85
N ALA A 55 1.36 -1.89 15.47
CA ALA A 55 0.80 -2.85 14.51
C ALA A 55 1.46 -2.74 13.13
N GLY A 56 1.60 -1.52 12.59
CA GLY A 56 2.28 -1.25 11.32
C GLY A 56 3.73 -1.72 11.33
N VAL A 57 4.50 -1.30 12.34
CA VAL A 57 5.91 -1.68 12.50
C VAL A 57 6.05 -3.20 12.68
N LEU A 58 5.26 -3.84 13.55
CA LEU A 58 5.40 -5.28 13.80
C LEU A 58 5.13 -6.09 12.52
N VAL A 59 4.04 -5.80 11.81
CA VAL A 59 3.67 -6.55 10.61
C VAL A 59 4.70 -6.33 9.49
N THR A 60 5.12 -5.09 9.26
CA THR A 60 6.14 -4.81 8.22
C THR A 60 7.48 -5.46 8.54
N GLN A 61 7.93 -5.46 9.80
CA GLN A 61 9.18 -6.12 10.18
C GLN A 61 9.09 -7.64 10.03
N ILE A 62 7.95 -8.26 10.36
CA ILE A 62 7.73 -9.70 10.16
C ILE A 62 7.86 -10.06 8.68
N PHE A 63 7.13 -9.37 7.79
CA PHE A 63 7.21 -9.64 6.35
C PHE A 63 8.60 -9.34 5.79
N SER A 64 9.18 -8.20 6.18
CA SER A 64 10.51 -7.79 5.75
C SER A 64 11.58 -8.81 6.14
N TYR A 65 11.53 -9.35 7.36
CA TYR A 65 12.45 -10.40 7.83
C TYR A 65 12.29 -11.70 7.04
N VAL A 66 11.05 -12.19 6.88
CA VAL A 66 10.81 -13.45 6.15
C VAL A 66 11.28 -13.33 4.71
N TRP A 67 10.97 -12.23 4.05
CA TRP A 67 11.40 -11.99 2.67
C TRP A 67 12.92 -11.91 2.55
N TYR A 68 13.62 -11.25 3.49
CA TYR A 68 15.08 -11.23 3.50
C TYR A 68 15.68 -12.61 3.68
N ARG A 69 15.12 -13.40 4.61
CA ARG A 69 15.55 -14.77 4.86
C ARG A 69 15.33 -15.64 3.63
N ASP A 70 14.21 -15.48 2.92
CA ASP A 70 13.92 -16.23 1.70
C ASP A 70 14.90 -15.87 0.57
N ASP A 71 15.25 -14.58 0.45
CA ASP A 71 16.21 -14.10 -0.55
C ASP A 71 17.64 -14.61 -0.25
N MET A 72 18.05 -14.67 1.02
CA MET A 72 19.34 -15.25 1.45
C MET A 72 19.44 -16.75 1.17
N ASN A 73 18.33 -17.48 1.31
CA ASN A 73 18.28 -18.93 1.10
C ASN A 73 17.95 -19.30 -0.36
N GLY A 74 17.87 -18.33 -1.27
CA GLY A 74 17.60 -18.55 -2.70
C GLY A 74 18.85 -18.89 -3.50
N PRO A 75 18.70 -19.38 -4.75
CA PRO A 75 19.83 -19.67 -5.65
C PRO A 75 20.77 -18.47 -5.86
N LEU A 76 20.25 -17.24 -5.74
CA LEU A 76 21.00 -15.99 -5.84
C LEU A 76 22.02 -15.75 -4.71
N GLY A 77 21.88 -16.45 -3.56
CA GLY A 77 22.86 -16.39 -2.47
C GLY A 77 24.09 -17.27 -2.73
N ILE A 78 24.02 -18.16 -3.73
CA ILE A 78 25.06 -19.16 -4.03
C ILE A 78 25.89 -18.75 -5.25
N THR A 79 25.32 -18.00 -6.20
CA THR A 79 26.06 -17.48 -7.36
C THR A 79 26.79 -16.18 -7.00
N GLU A 80 28.11 -16.12 -7.23
CA GLU A 80 29.07 -15.08 -6.84
C GLU A 80 28.83 -13.63 -7.36
N GLY A 81 27.60 -13.27 -7.74
CA GLY A 81 27.23 -11.94 -8.25
C GLY A 81 26.03 -11.28 -7.57
N GLY A 82 25.44 -11.90 -6.53
CA GLY A 82 24.40 -11.25 -5.72
C GLY A 82 24.96 -10.09 -4.88
N PRO A 83 24.20 -9.00 -4.64
CA PRO A 83 24.68 -7.89 -3.82
C PRO A 83 25.14 -8.44 -2.47
N ASN A 84 26.38 -8.16 -2.04
CA ASN A 84 27.03 -8.63 -0.81
C ASN A 84 26.13 -8.66 0.45
N ILE A 85 25.21 -9.62 0.55
CA ILE A 85 24.41 -9.95 1.73
C ILE A 85 25.05 -11.15 2.46
N SER A 86 26.11 -11.73 1.87
CA SER A 86 26.83 -12.92 2.37
C SER A 86 27.54 -12.75 3.71
N GLY A 87 27.61 -11.53 4.27
CA GLY A 87 28.29 -11.25 5.55
C GLY A 87 27.38 -11.06 6.77
N THR A 88 26.06 -10.94 6.59
CA THR A 88 25.13 -10.72 7.72
C THR A 88 24.59 -12.05 8.22
N SER A 89 25.04 -12.48 9.40
CA SER A 89 24.47 -13.67 10.05
C SER A 89 22.96 -13.50 10.28
N THR A 90 22.20 -14.59 10.15
CA THR A 90 20.75 -14.60 10.36
C THR A 90 20.35 -14.00 11.72
N GLY A 91 21.20 -14.19 12.74
CA GLY A 91 21.02 -13.57 14.06
C GLY A 91 21.13 -12.04 14.03
N ARG A 92 22.11 -11.47 13.32
CA ARG A 92 22.26 -10.01 13.19
C ARG A 92 21.07 -9.40 12.43
N LEU A 93 20.58 -10.08 11.39
CA LEU A 93 19.38 -9.66 10.67
C LEU A 93 18.15 -9.66 11.57
N ALA A 94 17.93 -10.74 12.34
CA ALA A 94 16.82 -10.82 13.28
C ALA A 94 16.87 -9.69 14.33
N VAL A 95 18.05 -9.37 14.86
CA VAL A 95 18.26 -8.24 15.78
C VAL A 95 17.90 -6.91 15.11
N LEU A 96 18.32 -6.68 13.86
CA LEU A 96 17.97 -5.44 13.14
C LEU A 96 16.46 -5.28 12.95
N HIS A 97 15.74 -6.36 12.61
CA HIS A 97 14.28 -6.31 12.51
C HIS A 97 13.60 -6.10 13.86
N LEU A 98 14.13 -6.68 14.94
CA LEU A 98 13.61 -6.49 16.29
C LEU A 98 13.67 -5.02 16.74
N PHE A 99 14.72 -4.30 16.34
CA PHE A 99 14.88 -2.87 16.61
C PHE A 99 14.23 -1.95 15.55
N GLY A 100 13.45 -2.49 14.61
CA GLY A 100 12.81 -1.70 13.55
C GLY A 100 13.74 -1.25 12.41
N MET A 101 15.03 -1.62 12.46
CA MET A 101 16.04 -1.20 11.47
C MET A 101 15.96 -1.95 10.14
N GLY A 102 15.09 -2.97 10.03
CA GLY A 102 14.97 -3.81 8.85
C GLY A 102 14.37 -3.15 7.60
N ILE A 103 13.61 -2.05 7.75
CA ILE A 103 13.14 -1.27 6.59
C ILE A 103 14.27 -0.39 6.05
N PHE A 104 15.06 0.22 6.94
CA PHE A 104 16.21 1.03 6.56
C PHE A 104 17.27 0.21 5.82
N THR A 105 17.48 -1.06 6.18
CA THR A 105 18.36 -1.95 5.40
C THR A 105 17.82 -2.15 3.98
N ARG A 106 16.50 -2.40 3.79
CA ARG A 106 15.91 -2.53 2.44
C ARG A 106 16.12 -1.27 1.60
N TYR A 107 15.90 -0.11 2.20
CA TYR A 107 16.17 1.17 1.55
C TYR A 107 17.64 1.32 1.15
N TYR A 108 18.56 1.04 2.08
CA TYR A 108 19.99 1.11 1.80
C TYR A 108 20.38 0.19 0.64
N HIS A 109 19.92 -1.06 0.66
CA HIS A 109 20.21 -2.03 -0.40
C HIS A 109 19.67 -1.57 -1.77
N LEU A 110 18.39 -1.16 -1.84
CA LEU A 110 17.79 -0.68 -3.10
C LEU A 110 18.48 0.59 -3.62
N LEU A 111 18.80 1.54 -2.74
CA LEU A 111 19.48 2.78 -3.12
C LEU A 111 20.91 2.52 -3.59
N ARG A 112 21.64 1.62 -2.92
CA ARG A 112 23.01 1.26 -3.29
C ARG A 112 23.07 0.56 -4.64
N GLU A 113 22.25 -0.47 -4.85
CA GLU A 113 22.23 -1.21 -6.12
C GLU A 113 21.66 -0.34 -7.24
N GLY A 114 20.62 0.46 -6.96
CA GLY A 114 20.10 1.44 -7.91
C GLY A 114 21.12 2.51 -8.30
N PHE A 115 21.95 2.99 -7.37
CA PHE A 115 23.01 3.96 -7.67
C PHE A 115 24.08 3.37 -8.59
N LYS A 116 24.50 2.12 -8.35
CA LYS A 116 25.45 1.43 -9.23
C LYS A 116 24.91 1.36 -10.65
N VAL A 117 23.68 0.90 -10.83
CA VAL A 117 23.09 0.71 -12.17
C VAL A 117 22.85 2.04 -12.90
N VAL A 118 22.41 3.08 -12.18
CA VAL A 118 22.02 4.35 -12.78
C VAL A 118 23.22 5.27 -13.05
N TRP A 119 24.25 5.21 -12.21
CA TRP A 119 25.37 6.15 -12.23
C TRP A 119 26.73 5.52 -12.54
N THR A 120 26.85 4.20 -12.43
CA THR A 120 28.09 3.47 -12.74
C THR A 120 27.86 2.69 -14.03
N THR A 121 28.42 3.18 -15.14
CA THR A 121 28.28 2.52 -16.44
C THR A 121 29.19 1.29 -16.50
N THR A 122 28.65 0.10 -16.23
CA THR A 122 29.36 -1.15 -16.55
C THR A 122 29.29 -1.36 -18.06
N ASN A 123 30.40 -1.06 -18.74
CA ASN A 123 30.51 -1.07 -20.21
C ASN A 123 30.65 -2.48 -20.83
N SER A 124 30.50 -3.55 -20.05
CA SER A 124 30.81 -4.93 -20.46
C SER A 124 29.64 -5.91 -20.41
N ASP A 125 28.43 -5.49 -20.02
CA ASP A 125 27.34 -6.45 -19.76
C ASP A 125 26.51 -6.71 -21.03
N THR A 126 26.14 -7.97 -21.22
CA THR A 126 25.23 -8.40 -22.29
C THR A 126 23.84 -7.75 -22.13
N VAL A 127 23.05 -7.69 -23.22
CA VAL A 127 21.69 -7.12 -23.19
C VAL A 127 20.79 -7.86 -22.19
N GLU A 128 21.00 -9.17 -22.03
CA GLU A 128 20.26 -10.04 -21.10
C GLU A 128 20.64 -9.76 -19.65
N GLU A 129 21.94 -9.73 -19.31
CA GLU A 129 22.41 -9.38 -17.95
C GLU A 129 21.92 -7.99 -17.54
N ARG A 130 21.93 -7.02 -18.45
CA ARG A 130 21.38 -5.69 -18.18
C ARG A 130 19.89 -5.77 -17.84
N ARG A 131 19.10 -6.54 -18.59
CA ARG A 131 17.67 -6.70 -18.34
C ARG A 131 17.42 -7.35 -16.97
N ASP A 132 18.20 -8.35 -16.61
CA ASP A 132 18.06 -9.08 -15.34
C ASP A 132 18.38 -8.19 -14.14
N VAL A 133 19.44 -7.37 -14.24
CA VAL A 133 19.80 -6.40 -13.20
C VAL A 133 18.69 -5.37 -12.98
N HIS A 134 18.09 -4.83 -14.06
CA HIS A 134 17.01 -3.86 -13.95
C HIS A 134 15.72 -4.51 -13.41
N HIS A 135 15.43 -5.75 -13.82
CA HIS A 135 14.32 -6.54 -13.30
C HIS A 135 14.47 -6.77 -11.79
N ASN A 136 15.65 -7.17 -11.32
CA ASN A 136 15.93 -7.37 -9.90
C ASN A 136 15.72 -6.10 -9.07
N LEU A 137 16.14 -4.93 -9.59
CA LEU A 137 15.86 -3.64 -8.94
C LEU A 137 14.36 -3.34 -8.83
N PHE A 138 13.57 -3.69 -9.85
CA PHE A 138 12.11 -3.58 -9.77
C PHE A 138 11.52 -4.57 -8.77
N CYS A 139 12.05 -5.79 -8.65
CA CYS A 139 11.64 -6.74 -7.62
C CYS A 139 11.87 -6.20 -6.20
N LEU A 140 13.07 -5.66 -5.92
CA LEU A 140 13.39 -5.01 -4.65
C LEU A 140 12.49 -3.80 -4.37
N ALA A 141 12.21 -3.00 -5.40
CA ALA A 141 11.30 -1.86 -5.30
C ALA A 141 9.86 -2.30 -5.04
N THR A 142 9.39 -3.40 -5.64
CA THR A 142 8.06 -3.97 -5.40
C THR A 142 7.93 -4.42 -3.96
N ASP A 143 8.89 -5.19 -3.43
CA ASP A 143 8.90 -5.60 -2.03
C ASP A 143 8.82 -4.38 -1.09
N LEU A 144 9.68 -3.37 -1.30
CA LEU A 144 9.68 -2.18 -0.48
C LEU A 144 8.35 -1.42 -0.56
N SER A 145 7.81 -1.24 -1.76
CA SER A 145 6.52 -0.57 -1.97
C SER A 145 5.34 -1.34 -1.34
N MET A 146 5.41 -2.67 -1.32
CA MET A 146 4.41 -3.50 -0.65
C MET A 146 4.48 -3.32 0.87
N LEU A 147 5.66 -3.32 1.48
CA LEU A 147 5.79 -3.07 2.92
C LEU A 147 5.22 -1.72 3.32
N LYS A 148 5.53 -0.66 2.56
CA LYS A 148 4.96 0.67 2.76
C LYS A 148 3.45 0.69 2.62
N LEU A 149 2.91 -0.08 1.66
CA LEU A 149 1.46 -0.21 1.51
C LEU A 149 0.84 -0.88 2.75
N LEU A 150 1.44 -1.95 3.26
CA LEU A 150 0.95 -2.62 4.47
C LEU A 150 0.96 -1.68 5.68
N GLU A 151 2.06 -0.96 5.87
CA GLU A 151 2.19 0.06 6.91
C GLU A 151 1.12 1.14 6.80
N ALA A 152 0.97 1.74 5.62
CA ALA A 152 0.01 2.82 5.40
C ALA A 152 -1.43 2.44 5.78
N PHE A 153 -1.84 1.18 5.57
CA PHE A 153 -3.19 0.72 5.90
C PHE A 153 -3.35 0.14 7.31
N LEU A 154 -2.27 -0.29 7.97
CA LEU A 154 -2.29 -0.80 9.34
C LEU A 154 -2.04 0.30 10.39
N GLU A 155 -1.30 1.34 10.00
CA GLU A 155 -0.88 2.46 10.85
C GLU A 155 -1.52 3.77 10.39
N SER A 156 -1.11 4.29 9.22
CA SER A 156 -1.48 5.66 8.81
C SER A 156 -2.99 5.85 8.57
N VAL A 157 -3.71 4.86 8.02
CA VAL A 157 -5.17 4.95 7.77
C VAL A 157 -5.99 4.95 9.08
N PRO A 158 -5.83 3.98 10.01
CA PRO A 158 -6.49 4.04 11.31
C PRO A 158 -6.13 5.29 12.12
N GLN A 159 -4.88 5.75 12.02
CA GLN A 159 -4.42 6.98 12.65
C GLN A 159 -5.10 8.22 12.06
N LEU A 160 -5.19 8.31 10.73
CA LEU A 160 -5.90 9.38 10.04
C LEU A 160 -7.40 9.38 10.39
N LEU A 161 -8.01 8.20 10.48
CA LEU A 161 -9.41 8.04 10.91
C LEU A 161 -9.61 8.56 12.35
N LEU A 162 -8.69 8.26 13.27
CA LEU A 162 -8.71 8.77 14.64
C LEU A 162 -8.51 10.30 14.68
N GLN A 163 -7.56 10.84 13.91
CA GLN A 163 -7.32 12.29 13.82
C GLN A 163 -8.55 13.03 13.30
N LEU A 164 -9.19 12.52 12.24
CA LEU A 164 -10.41 13.10 11.68
C LEU A 164 -11.56 13.06 12.70
N TYR A 165 -11.71 11.95 13.42
CA TYR A 165 -12.71 11.83 14.50
C TYR A 165 -12.50 12.88 15.60
N ILE A 166 -11.27 13.10 16.04
CA ILE A 166 -10.94 14.10 17.07
C ILE A 166 -11.19 15.52 16.56
N VAL A 167 -10.68 15.85 15.38
CA VAL A 167 -10.77 17.20 14.80
C VAL A 167 -12.22 17.58 14.52
N MET A 168 -12.98 16.68 13.89
CA MET A 168 -14.39 16.93 13.58
C MET A 168 -15.27 16.91 14.84
N GLY A 169 -14.82 16.30 15.93
CA GLY A 169 -15.52 16.28 17.22
C GLY A 169 -15.23 17.47 18.14
N HIS A 170 -14.11 18.18 17.97
CA HIS A 170 -13.69 19.27 18.89
C HIS A 170 -13.64 20.67 18.27
N ASN A 171 -13.91 20.83 16.96
CA ASN A 171 -14.07 22.10 16.24
C ASN A 171 -12.91 23.13 16.33
N GLU A 172 -11.85 22.83 17.07
CA GLU A 172 -10.60 23.57 17.09
C GLU A 172 -9.55 22.83 16.26
N CYS A 173 -9.21 23.40 15.09
CA CYS A 173 -8.20 22.83 14.22
C CYS A 173 -7.20 23.89 13.79
N SER A 174 -5.91 23.59 13.95
CA SER A 174 -4.85 24.41 13.37
C SER A 174 -4.72 24.14 11.86
N LEU A 175 -4.37 25.16 11.07
CA LEU A 175 -4.11 25.01 9.63
C LEU A 175 -3.10 23.87 9.35
N MET A 176 -2.11 23.72 10.23
CA MET A 176 -1.07 22.71 10.11
C MET A 176 -1.61 21.27 10.26
N GLN A 177 -2.59 21.03 11.13
CA GLN A 177 -3.26 19.72 11.24
C GLN A 177 -4.06 19.39 9.98
N TYR A 178 -4.76 20.37 9.41
CA TYR A 178 -5.48 20.17 8.14
C TYR A 178 -4.52 19.80 6.99
N LEU A 179 -3.43 20.54 6.85
CA LEU A 179 -2.40 20.24 5.84
C LEU A 179 -1.78 18.86 6.07
N SER A 180 -1.54 18.47 7.32
CA SER A 180 -1.04 17.13 7.68
C SER A 180 -1.99 16.02 7.25
N MET A 181 -3.30 16.19 7.48
CA MET A 181 -4.31 15.20 7.07
C MET A 181 -4.43 15.10 5.54
N VAL A 182 -4.41 16.23 4.83
CA VAL A 182 -4.39 16.24 3.35
C VAL A 182 -3.15 15.50 2.82
N PHE A 183 -2.00 15.76 3.42
CA PHE A 183 -0.76 15.07 3.07
C PHE A 183 -0.84 13.57 3.35
N SER A 184 -1.46 13.17 4.46
CA SER A 184 -1.66 11.75 4.82
C SER A 184 -2.52 11.03 3.78
N PHE A 185 -3.63 11.62 3.34
CA PHE A 185 -4.44 11.08 2.25
C PHE A 185 -3.65 10.88 0.96
N PHE A 186 -2.83 11.88 0.60
CA PHE A 186 -1.97 11.79 -0.57
C PHE A 186 -0.93 10.68 -0.43
N ASN A 187 -0.28 10.55 0.74
CA ASN A 187 0.73 9.53 1.00
C ASN A 187 0.13 8.10 0.92
N ILE A 188 -1.05 7.88 1.50
CA ILE A 188 -1.79 6.59 1.43
C ILE A 188 -2.12 6.24 -0.02
N ALA A 189 -2.69 7.19 -0.77
CA ALA A 189 -3.02 6.96 -2.18
C ALA A 189 -1.77 6.70 -3.02
N TRP A 190 -0.69 7.45 -2.78
CA TRP A 190 0.58 7.28 -3.48
C TRP A 190 1.25 5.94 -3.17
N ALA A 191 1.23 5.46 -1.92
CA ALA A 191 1.78 4.14 -1.57
C ALA A 191 1.12 3.02 -2.38
N LEU A 192 -0.20 3.09 -2.57
CA LEU A 192 -0.97 2.15 -3.38
C LEU A 192 -0.63 2.24 -4.88
N VAL A 193 -0.48 3.45 -5.41
CA VAL A 193 -0.06 3.66 -6.81
C VAL A 193 1.38 3.19 -7.03
N ASP A 194 2.28 3.49 -6.10
CA ASP A 194 3.68 3.10 -6.17
C ASP A 194 3.83 1.58 -6.21
N TYR A 195 3.12 0.88 -5.30
CA TYR A 195 3.05 -0.57 -5.31
C TYR A 195 2.53 -1.11 -6.64
N ARG A 196 1.40 -0.58 -7.14
CA ARG A 196 0.81 -1.04 -8.40
C ARG A 196 1.77 -0.88 -9.58
N ARG A 197 2.53 0.21 -9.62
CA ARG A 197 3.52 0.48 -10.68
C ARG A 197 4.74 -0.43 -10.56
N CYS A 198 5.26 -0.61 -9.35
CA CYS A 198 6.40 -1.50 -9.12
C CYS A 198 6.05 -2.94 -9.47
N LEU A 199 4.90 -3.42 -8.97
CA LEU A 199 4.39 -4.74 -9.25
C LEU A 199 4.33 -5.00 -10.76
N ARG A 200 3.68 -4.10 -11.52
CA ARG A 200 3.57 -4.25 -12.98
C ARG A 200 4.93 -4.29 -13.68
N ARG A 201 5.90 -3.45 -13.26
CA ARG A 201 7.25 -3.44 -13.85
C ARG A 201 8.10 -4.64 -13.44
N SER A 202 7.81 -5.24 -12.30
CA SER A 202 8.46 -6.48 -11.86
C SER A 202 7.91 -7.74 -12.55
N LEU A 203 6.91 -7.63 -13.42
CA LEU A 203 6.31 -8.79 -14.09
C LEU A 203 6.70 -8.81 -15.57
N PRO A 204 7.36 -9.87 -16.06
CA PRO A 204 7.94 -9.89 -17.41
C PRO A 204 6.90 -9.88 -18.54
N HIS A 205 5.65 -10.30 -18.28
CA HIS A 205 4.59 -10.43 -19.29
C HIS A 205 3.46 -9.39 -19.16
N VAL A 206 3.53 -8.48 -18.18
CA VAL A 206 2.49 -7.46 -17.96
C VAL A 206 2.94 -6.12 -18.53
N SER A 207 2.06 -5.51 -19.34
CA SER A 207 2.33 -4.19 -19.91
C SER A 207 2.52 -3.14 -18.81
N GLU A 208 3.58 -2.33 -18.94
CA GLU A 208 3.85 -1.23 -18.04
C GLU A 208 2.70 -0.23 -18.00
N MET A 209 2.59 0.47 -16.88
CA MET A 209 1.73 1.64 -16.78
C MET A 209 2.51 2.87 -17.26
N PRO A 210 2.09 3.55 -18.34
CA PRO A 210 2.75 4.76 -18.83
C PRO A 210 2.85 5.81 -17.72
N SER A 211 3.94 6.59 -17.73
CA SER A 211 4.37 7.36 -16.57
C SER A 211 3.49 8.54 -16.19
N ASP A 212 2.67 9.03 -17.13
CA ASP A 212 2.13 10.38 -17.01
C ASP A 212 0.62 10.34 -16.75
N LEU A 213 -0.21 10.33 -17.80
CA LEU A 213 -1.66 10.47 -17.67
C LEU A 213 -2.36 9.29 -16.96
N PRO A 214 -2.07 8.00 -17.28
CA PRO A 214 -2.71 6.88 -16.57
C PRO A 214 -2.37 6.85 -15.09
N THR A 215 -1.14 7.22 -14.73
CA THR A 215 -0.68 7.30 -13.33
C THR A 215 -1.44 8.38 -12.58
N ALA A 216 -1.57 9.57 -13.15
CA ALA A 216 -2.32 10.67 -12.55
C ALA A 216 -3.81 10.33 -12.35
N ILE A 217 -4.47 9.73 -13.35
CA ILE A 217 -5.89 9.38 -13.27
C ILE A 217 -6.12 8.26 -12.25
N TYR A 218 -5.22 7.27 -12.19
CA TYR A 218 -5.31 6.20 -11.19
C TYR A 218 -5.06 6.73 -9.77
N LEU A 219 -4.12 7.65 -9.60
CA LEU A 219 -3.89 8.34 -8.34
C LEU A 219 -5.13 9.13 -7.91
N LEU A 220 -5.73 9.90 -8.81
CA LEU A 220 -6.94 10.67 -8.51
C LEU A 220 -8.11 9.76 -8.13
N TYR A 221 -8.30 8.67 -8.87
CA TYR A 221 -9.28 7.63 -8.53
C TYR A 221 -9.07 7.11 -7.10
N LYS A 222 -7.85 6.71 -6.74
CA LYS A 222 -7.55 6.17 -5.40
C LYS A 222 -7.65 7.22 -4.31
N LEU A 223 -7.14 8.41 -4.53
CA LEU A 223 -7.23 9.52 -3.60
C LEU A 223 -8.68 9.86 -3.30
N CYS A 224 -9.51 10.06 -4.32
CA CYS A 224 -10.91 10.44 -4.15
C CYS A 224 -11.73 9.35 -3.47
N THR A 225 -11.58 8.08 -3.89
CA THR A 225 -12.33 6.97 -3.27
C THR A 225 -11.92 6.73 -1.83
N ILE A 226 -10.62 6.72 -1.51
CA ILE A 226 -10.15 6.55 -0.13
C ILE A 226 -10.60 7.72 0.75
N THR A 227 -10.49 8.96 0.25
CA THR A 227 -10.88 10.15 1.01
C THR A 227 -12.36 10.12 1.38
N SER A 228 -13.24 9.90 0.41
CA SER A 228 -14.68 9.84 0.67
C SER A 228 -15.05 8.70 1.62
N HIS A 229 -14.41 7.53 1.50
CA HIS A 229 -14.69 6.40 2.39
C HIS A 229 -14.28 6.65 3.84
N ILE A 230 -13.07 7.15 4.06
CA ILE A 230 -12.56 7.46 5.41
C ILE A 230 -13.39 8.58 6.05
N LEU A 231 -13.79 9.59 5.28
CA LEU A 231 -14.69 10.64 5.79
C LEU A 231 -16.05 10.06 6.19
N SER A 232 -16.63 9.15 5.39
CA SER A 232 -17.89 8.47 5.76
C SER A 232 -17.76 7.62 7.02
N TYR A 233 -16.66 6.87 7.18
CA TYR A 233 -16.38 6.16 8.43
C TYR A 233 -16.19 7.10 9.61
N THR A 234 -15.58 8.27 9.39
CA THR A 234 -15.47 9.30 10.43
C THR A 234 -16.85 9.79 10.87
N LEU A 235 -17.75 10.08 9.92
CA LEU A 235 -19.13 10.49 10.24
C LEU A 235 -19.87 9.42 11.04
N LEU A 236 -19.70 8.14 10.69
CA LEU A 236 -20.28 7.02 11.44
C LEU A 236 -19.68 6.90 12.85
N LEU A 237 -18.37 7.12 13.02
CA LEU A 237 -17.73 7.16 14.35
C LEU A 237 -18.26 8.30 15.23
N ILE A 238 -18.49 9.48 14.65
CA ILE A 238 -19.10 10.62 15.34
C ILE A 238 -20.55 10.31 15.75
N LEU A 239 -21.28 9.59 14.91
CA LEU A 239 -22.65 9.15 15.21
C LEU A 239 -22.66 8.15 16.38
N SER A 240 -21.95 7.03 16.24
CA SER A 240 -21.79 5.99 17.26
C SER A 240 -20.44 5.27 17.09
N PRO A 241 -19.47 5.47 17.99
CA PRO A 241 -18.14 4.85 17.86
C PRO A 241 -18.22 3.33 18.01
N TYR A 242 -18.95 2.82 19.01
CA TYR A 242 -19.06 1.38 19.27
C TYR A 242 -19.70 0.62 18.09
N SER A 243 -20.83 1.11 17.57
CA SER A 243 -21.51 0.46 16.44
C SER A 243 -20.63 0.44 15.19
N THR A 244 -19.91 1.53 14.94
CA THR A 244 -19.02 1.64 13.77
C THR A 244 -17.81 0.73 13.89
N LEU A 245 -17.18 0.64 15.06
CA LEU A 245 -16.06 -0.28 15.27
C LEU A 245 -16.47 -1.75 15.12
N ILE A 246 -17.67 -2.12 15.60
CA ILE A 246 -18.23 -3.46 15.40
C ILE A 246 -18.46 -3.70 13.90
N ALA A 247 -19.07 -2.76 13.19
CA ALA A 247 -19.31 -2.88 11.75
C ALA A 247 -18.00 -3.02 10.94
N LEU A 248 -16.98 -2.21 11.23
CA LEU A 248 -15.67 -2.30 10.60
C LEU A 248 -15.00 -3.66 10.87
N THR A 249 -15.12 -4.18 12.10
CA THR A 249 -14.61 -5.50 12.46
C THR A 249 -15.32 -6.61 11.67
N ILE A 250 -16.64 -6.53 11.51
CA ILE A 250 -17.41 -7.49 10.69
C ILE A 250 -16.97 -7.43 9.22
N VAL A 251 -16.85 -6.22 8.64
CA VAL A 251 -16.38 -6.05 7.25
C VAL A 251 -14.98 -6.62 7.07
N TRP A 252 -14.08 -6.37 8.03
CA TRP A 252 -12.72 -6.92 8.02
C TRP A 252 -12.71 -8.46 8.07
N LEU A 253 -13.54 -9.07 8.94
CA LEU A 253 -13.67 -10.52 9.02
C LEU A 253 -14.21 -11.10 7.71
N LEU A 254 -15.25 -10.50 7.13
CA LEU A 254 -15.80 -10.90 5.83
C LEU A 254 -14.76 -10.82 4.71
N ALA A 255 -13.99 -9.73 4.66
CA ALA A 255 -12.90 -9.56 3.70
C ALA A 255 -11.79 -10.61 3.90
N THR A 256 -11.44 -10.91 5.15
CA THR A 256 -10.44 -11.94 5.48
C THR A 256 -10.92 -13.35 5.09
N ILE A 257 -12.20 -13.67 5.34
CA ILE A 257 -12.82 -14.93 4.91
C ILE A 257 -12.84 -15.02 3.39
N TRP A 258 -13.21 -13.94 2.70
CA TRP A 258 -13.15 -13.88 1.23
C TRP A 258 -11.74 -14.18 0.72
N MET A 259 -10.71 -13.58 1.31
CA MET A 259 -9.31 -13.86 0.97
C MET A 259 -8.91 -15.31 1.27
N HIS A 260 -9.46 -15.91 2.32
CA HIS A 260 -9.24 -17.32 2.62
C HIS A 260 -9.87 -18.25 1.58
N VAL A 261 -11.10 -17.96 1.16
CA VAL A 261 -11.82 -18.69 0.10
C VAL A 261 -11.12 -18.53 -1.26
N LEU A 262 -10.48 -17.38 -1.48
CA LEU A 262 -9.69 -17.13 -2.68
C LEU A 262 -8.39 -17.96 -2.76
N GLN A 263 -8.04 -18.69 -1.69
CA GLN A 263 -6.88 -19.59 -1.61
C GLN A 263 -5.54 -18.96 -2.04
N THR A 264 -5.24 -17.74 -1.59
CA THR A 264 -3.95 -17.09 -1.89
C THR A 264 -2.76 -17.94 -1.43
N ASN A 265 -1.67 -17.95 -2.20
CA ASN A 265 -0.45 -18.71 -1.89
C ASN A 265 0.78 -17.80 -1.95
N PHE A 266 0.78 -16.74 -1.14
CA PHE A 266 1.81 -15.72 -1.15
C PHE A 266 3.04 -16.14 -0.32
N CYS A 267 2.81 -16.73 0.84
CA CYS A 267 3.83 -17.05 1.84
C CYS A 267 4.17 -18.53 1.87
N SER A 268 5.44 -18.84 2.15
CA SER A 268 5.95 -20.21 2.30
C SER A 268 5.38 -20.96 3.52
N SER A 269 4.87 -20.24 4.52
CA SER A 269 4.32 -20.83 5.74
C SER A 269 2.84 -20.48 5.93
N SER A 270 2.04 -21.46 6.35
CA SER A 270 0.59 -21.31 6.50
C SER A 270 0.19 -20.23 7.53
N ARG A 271 0.99 -20.03 8.58
CA ARG A 271 0.73 -18.99 9.59
C ARG A 271 0.98 -17.58 9.02
N LEU A 272 2.00 -17.42 8.20
CA LEU A 272 2.29 -16.14 7.55
C LEU A 272 1.28 -15.83 6.44
N GLU A 273 0.79 -16.86 5.75
CA GLU A 273 -0.30 -16.72 4.78
C GLU A 273 -1.60 -16.26 5.46
N LEU A 274 -1.91 -16.79 6.64
CA LEU A 274 -3.05 -16.32 7.43
C LEU A 274 -2.90 -14.85 7.82
N LEU A 275 -1.71 -14.44 8.29
CA LEU A 275 -1.42 -13.04 8.60
C LEU A 275 -1.55 -12.16 7.36
N TYR A 276 -1.02 -12.59 6.22
CA TYR A 276 -1.14 -11.90 4.94
C TYR A 276 -2.60 -11.68 4.56
N ARG A 277 -3.44 -12.74 4.60
CA ARG A 277 -4.87 -12.65 4.30
C ARG A 277 -5.60 -11.69 5.24
N ALA A 278 -5.27 -11.71 6.53
CA ALA A 278 -5.85 -10.79 7.52
C ALA A 278 -5.49 -9.34 7.24
N VAL A 279 -4.23 -9.07 6.88
CA VAL A 279 -3.74 -7.73 6.53
C VAL A 279 -4.37 -7.22 5.23
N ILE A 280 -4.47 -8.07 4.20
CA ILE A 280 -5.22 -7.74 2.99
C ILE A 280 -6.69 -7.44 3.32
N GLY A 281 -7.29 -8.20 4.24
CA GLY A 281 -8.64 -7.92 4.74
C GLY A 281 -8.77 -6.51 5.32
N VAL A 282 -7.75 -6.03 6.06
CA VAL A 282 -7.73 -4.65 6.57
C VAL A 282 -7.69 -3.66 5.40
N ILE A 283 -6.79 -3.86 4.43
CA ILE A 283 -6.71 -3.00 3.24
C ILE A 283 -8.06 -2.95 2.52
N LEU A 284 -8.71 -4.10 2.32
CA LEU A 284 -10.01 -4.22 1.68
C LEU A 284 -11.13 -3.51 2.44
N THR A 285 -10.99 -3.31 3.76
CA THR A 285 -11.97 -2.50 4.53
C THR A 285 -11.94 -1.03 4.09
N PHE A 286 -10.81 -0.53 3.59
CA PHE A 286 -10.64 0.89 3.24
C PHE A 286 -10.53 1.17 1.74
N THR A 287 -10.00 0.25 0.94
CA THR A 287 -9.90 0.39 -0.51
C THR A 287 -9.94 -0.96 -1.23
N PHE A 288 -10.49 -0.97 -2.44
CA PHE A 288 -10.38 -2.15 -3.29
C PHE A 288 -8.92 -2.45 -3.64
N PHE A 289 -8.43 -3.62 -3.24
CA PHE A 289 -7.10 -4.11 -3.55
C PHE A 289 -7.20 -5.43 -4.33
N ASN A 290 -6.69 -5.42 -5.56
CA ASN A 290 -6.73 -6.60 -6.42
C ASN A 290 -5.53 -7.51 -6.13
N VAL A 291 -5.79 -8.63 -5.43
CA VAL A 291 -4.80 -9.66 -5.11
C VAL A 291 -4.67 -10.73 -6.20
N LYS A 292 -5.76 -11.01 -6.95
CA LYS A 292 -5.81 -12.12 -7.91
C LYS A 292 -5.25 -11.78 -9.28
N GLY A 293 -5.05 -10.50 -9.58
CA GLY A 293 -4.60 -10.03 -10.89
C GLY A 293 -5.67 -10.09 -11.98
N GLN A 294 -6.48 -11.15 -12.08
CA GLN A 294 -7.40 -11.42 -13.19
C GLN A 294 -8.86 -11.68 -12.76
N ASP A 295 -9.80 -11.41 -13.68
CA ASP A 295 -11.27 -11.59 -13.57
C ASP A 295 -11.96 -11.02 -12.33
N THR A 296 -11.39 -9.99 -11.73
CA THR A 296 -11.96 -9.34 -10.54
C THR A 296 -13.08 -8.34 -10.84
N LYS A 297 -13.69 -8.35 -12.04
CA LYS A 297 -14.73 -7.37 -12.42
C LYS A 297 -15.93 -7.45 -11.50
N VAL A 298 -16.44 -8.66 -11.25
CA VAL A 298 -17.60 -8.87 -10.38
C VAL A 298 -17.28 -8.46 -8.95
N ALA A 299 -16.13 -8.89 -8.41
CA ALA A 299 -15.69 -8.50 -7.06
C ALA A 299 -15.53 -6.98 -6.92
N MET A 300 -15.00 -6.31 -7.96
CA MET A 300 -14.87 -4.86 -7.99
C MET A 300 -16.23 -4.16 -8.00
N ILE A 301 -17.19 -4.65 -8.80
CA ILE A 301 -18.56 -4.10 -8.83
C ILE A 301 -19.24 -4.25 -7.47
N ILE A 302 -19.16 -5.43 -6.85
CA ILE A 302 -19.73 -5.70 -5.51
C ILE A 302 -19.10 -4.75 -4.48
N TYR A 303 -17.78 -4.58 -4.52
CA TYR A 303 -17.08 -3.67 -3.63
C TYR A 303 -17.55 -2.22 -3.78
N TYR A 304 -17.60 -1.70 -5.02
CA TYR A 304 -18.02 -0.32 -5.25
C TYR A 304 -19.50 -0.07 -4.99
N LEU A 305 -20.35 -1.10 -5.11
CA LEU A 305 -21.74 -1.03 -4.67
C LEU A 305 -21.83 -0.80 -3.16
N PHE A 306 -21.11 -1.61 -2.37
CA PHE A 306 -21.04 -1.45 -0.91
C PHE A 306 -20.43 -0.10 -0.50
N TYR A 307 -19.37 0.33 -1.18
CA TYR A 307 -18.78 1.65 -1.02
C TYR A 307 -19.79 2.79 -1.24
N VAL A 308 -20.58 2.75 -2.33
CA VAL A 308 -21.59 3.79 -2.61
C VAL A 308 -22.65 3.79 -1.51
N ILE A 309 -23.12 2.62 -1.08
CA ILE A 309 -24.10 2.48 -0.01
C ILE A 309 -23.60 3.16 1.28
N ILE A 310 -22.36 2.88 1.72
CA ILE A 310 -21.78 3.51 2.91
C ILE A 310 -21.69 5.03 2.76
N ASN A 311 -21.20 5.51 1.62
CA ASN A 311 -21.00 6.95 1.40
C ASN A 311 -22.31 7.75 1.31
N ILE A 312 -23.43 7.10 1.01
CA ILE A 312 -24.76 7.71 1.09
C ILE A 312 -25.31 7.59 2.52
N ILE A 313 -25.26 6.39 3.12
CA ILE A 313 -25.83 6.13 4.44
C ILE A 313 -25.16 6.96 5.53
N ALA A 314 -23.83 7.12 5.50
CA ALA A 314 -23.09 7.82 6.55
C ALA A 314 -23.55 9.28 6.77
N PRO A 315 -23.54 10.17 5.75
CA PRO A 315 -24.05 11.53 5.91
C PRO A 315 -25.56 11.54 6.15
N SER A 316 -26.35 10.64 5.55
CA SER A 316 -27.81 10.58 5.76
C SER A 316 -28.19 10.20 7.20
N LEU A 317 -27.53 9.21 7.80
CA LEU A 317 -27.79 8.82 9.19
C LEU A 317 -27.38 9.91 10.16
N LEU A 318 -26.24 10.56 9.94
CA LEU A 318 -25.84 11.72 10.74
C LEU A 318 -26.87 12.84 10.59
N ALA A 319 -27.38 13.05 9.37
CA ALA A 319 -28.40 14.05 9.07
C ALA A 319 -29.75 13.78 9.76
N LEU A 320 -30.08 12.52 10.02
CA LEU A 320 -31.34 12.13 10.65
C LEU A 320 -31.25 12.04 12.18
N LEU A 321 -30.13 11.51 12.69
CA LEU A 321 -30.01 11.12 14.10
C LEU A 321 -29.33 12.16 14.99
N LYS A 322 -28.54 13.08 14.42
CA LYS A 322 -27.88 14.16 15.17
C LYS A 322 -28.07 15.53 14.50
N PRO A 323 -29.31 16.07 14.48
CA PRO A 323 -29.59 17.39 13.92
C PRO A 323 -28.83 18.53 14.61
N GLU A 324 -28.47 18.35 15.88
CA GLU A 324 -27.76 19.35 16.69
C GLU A 324 -26.30 19.58 16.24
N LEU A 325 -25.67 18.57 15.63
CA LEU A 325 -24.30 18.68 15.10
C LEU A 325 -24.28 19.30 13.69
N GLN A 326 -25.45 19.64 13.15
CA GLN A 326 -25.60 20.18 11.80
C GLN A 326 -25.47 21.69 11.80
N THR A 327 -24.24 22.17 11.83
CA THR A 327 -24.02 23.46 11.17
C THR A 327 -24.23 23.23 9.68
N ALA A 328 -25.13 23.98 9.03
CA ALA A 328 -25.42 23.83 7.60
C ALA A 328 -24.14 23.81 6.75
N THR A 329 -23.15 24.63 7.12
CA THR A 329 -21.82 24.66 6.50
C THR A 329 -21.06 23.33 6.65
N PHE A 330 -21.04 22.72 7.84
CA PHE A 330 -20.32 21.46 8.07
C PHE A 330 -20.88 20.31 7.23
N LEU A 331 -22.21 20.13 7.23
CA LEU A 331 -22.85 19.09 6.42
C LEU A 331 -22.65 19.35 4.92
N LEU A 332 -22.77 20.60 4.46
CA LEU A 332 -22.57 20.93 3.05
C LEU A 332 -21.12 20.71 2.61
N THR A 333 -20.14 21.11 3.43
CA THR A 333 -18.71 20.95 3.10
C THR A 333 -18.29 19.49 3.13
N VAL A 334 -18.56 18.77 4.22
CA VAL A 334 -18.12 17.36 4.36
C VAL A 334 -18.96 16.44 3.48
N GLY A 335 -20.28 16.63 3.44
CA GLY A 335 -21.18 15.88 2.56
C GLY A 335 -20.87 16.14 1.09
N GLY A 336 -20.59 17.40 0.72
CA GLY A 336 -20.15 17.77 -0.62
C GLY A 336 -18.82 17.13 -1.01
N LEU A 337 -17.86 17.05 -0.07
CA LEU A 337 -16.58 16.36 -0.29
C LEU A 337 -16.74 14.84 -0.42
N ILE A 338 -17.62 14.22 0.38
CA ILE A 338 -17.93 12.78 0.28
C ILE A 338 -18.60 12.47 -1.05
N PHE A 339 -19.65 13.22 -1.41
CA PHE A 339 -20.40 12.99 -2.64
C PHE A 339 -19.56 13.32 -3.88
N GLY A 340 -18.96 14.51 -3.92
CA GLY A 340 -18.11 14.96 -5.03
C GLY A 340 -16.88 14.06 -5.21
N GLY A 341 -16.21 13.68 -4.12
CA GLY A 341 -15.10 12.74 -4.14
C GLY A 341 -15.53 11.34 -4.62
N SER A 342 -16.70 10.85 -4.20
CA SER A 342 -17.20 9.54 -4.65
C SER A 342 -17.51 9.53 -6.14
N VAL A 343 -18.19 10.56 -6.65
CA VAL A 343 -18.51 10.68 -8.08
C VAL A 343 -17.23 10.83 -8.89
N LEU A 344 -16.34 11.74 -8.52
CA LEU A 344 -15.07 11.96 -9.22
C LEU A 344 -14.21 10.69 -9.22
N GLY A 345 -14.10 10.02 -8.08
CA GLY A 345 -13.35 8.78 -7.93
C GLY A 345 -13.89 7.64 -8.83
N LEU A 346 -15.21 7.45 -8.88
CA LEU A 346 -15.84 6.45 -9.74
C LEU A 346 -15.74 6.80 -11.23
N VAL A 347 -15.84 8.08 -11.60
CA VAL A 347 -15.61 8.51 -12.98
C VAL A 347 -14.16 8.22 -13.38
N CYS A 348 -13.18 8.58 -12.54
CA CYS A 348 -11.77 8.26 -12.78
C CYS A 348 -11.50 6.75 -12.85
N LEU A 349 -12.18 5.94 -12.02
CA LEU A 349 -12.13 4.48 -12.08
C LEU A 349 -12.58 3.98 -13.46
N VAL A 350 -13.75 4.41 -13.92
CA VAL A 350 -14.32 4.00 -15.20
C VAL A 350 -13.44 4.46 -16.36
N LEU A 351 -13.02 5.74 -16.36
CA LEU A 351 -12.10 6.28 -17.37
C LEU A 351 -10.79 5.51 -17.42
N TYR A 352 -10.23 5.17 -16.26
CA TYR A 352 -9.01 4.37 -16.18
C TYR A 352 -9.21 2.99 -16.83
N TYR A 353 -10.25 2.24 -16.44
CA TYR A 353 -10.46 0.88 -16.97
C TYR A 353 -10.93 0.84 -18.43
N LEU A 354 -11.63 1.86 -18.92
CA LEU A 354 -12.08 1.91 -20.31
C LEU A 354 -11.01 2.38 -21.29
N LEU A 355 -10.24 3.43 -20.94
CA LEU A 355 -9.38 4.13 -21.89
C LEU A 355 -7.88 3.94 -21.63
N LEU A 356 -7.48 3.70 -20.38
CA LEU A 356 -6.08 3.83 -19.95
C LEU A 356 -5.48 2.56 -19.37
N HIS A 357 -6.32 1.58 -19.03
CA HIS A 357 -5.86 0.31 -18.50
C HIS A 357 -5.16 -0.47 -19.61
N PRO A 358 -3.87 -0.77 -19.46
CA PRO A 358 -3.16 -1.51 -20.49
C PRO A 358 -3.76 -2.92 -20.56
N ARG A 359 -4.48 -3.22 -21.65
CA ARG A 359 -5.04 -4.56 -21.92
C ARG A 359 -3.88 -5.55 -21.99
N GLU A 360 -4.03 -6.68 -21.31
CA GLU A 360 -3.11 -7.80 -21.41
C GLU A 360 -3.26 -8.43 -22.80
N ASN A 361 -2.28 -8.23 -23.68
CA ASN A 361 -2.14 -9.05 -24.87
C ASN A 361 -1.43 -10.34 -24.47
N TRP A 362 -2.20 -11.34 -24.04
CA TRP A 362 -1.69 -12.70 -23.94
C TRP A 362 -1.45 -13.22 -25.34
N ARG A 363 -0.18 -13.23 -25.79
CA ARG A 363 0.27 -14.29 -26.68
C ARG A 363 0.64 -15.44 -25.77
N GLU A 364 -0.17 -16.50 -25.78
CA GLU A 364 0.27 -17.82 -25.33
C GLU A 364 1.65 -18.06 -25.93
N THR A 365 2.64 -18.26 -25.06
CA THR A 365 3.90 -18.86 -25.47
C THR A 365 3.82 -20.28 -24.94
N ASP A 366 3.76 -21.21 -25.89
CA ASP A 366 3.79 -22.64 -25.65
C ASP A 366 4.86 -23.01 -24.62
N GLU A 367 4.53 -23.96 -23.75
CA GLU A 367 5.43 -24.61 -22.81
C GLU A 367 6.55 -25.35 -23.57
N VAL A 368 7.57 -24.65 -24.07
CA VAL A 368 8.87 -25.27 -24.35
C VAL A 368 9.96 -24.22 -24.21
N ASP A 369 10.87 -24.48 -23.27
CA ASP A 369 12.17 -23.83 -23.02
C ASP A 369 12.26 -22.91 -21.79
N GLY A 370 12.85 -23.47 -20.71
CA GLY A 370 13.53 -22.69 -19.68
C GLY A 370 13.06 -22.86 -18.23
N LEU A 371 12.85 -24.09 -17.74
CA LEU A 371 12.67 -24.37 -16.30
C LEU A 371 13.99 -24.28 -15.49
N GLU A 372 14.91 -23.39 -15.86
CA GLU A 372 16.27 -23.39 -15.32
C GLU A 372 16.75 -21.96 -14.98
N ASN A 373 16.13 -21.36 -13.95
CA ASN A 373 16.61 -20.28 -13.05
C ASN A 373 15.54 -19.25 -12.66
N GLU A 374 14.40 -19.69 -12.16
CA GLU A 374 13.51 -18.75 -11.46
C GLU A 374 14.03 -18.41 -10.06
N THR A 375 14.33 -17.13 -9.84
CA THR A 375 14.71 -16.63 -8.51
C THR A 375 13.50 -16.67 -7.57
N LYS A 376 13.71 -16.95 -6.27
CA LYS A 376 12.62 -17.02 -5.27
C LYS A 376 11.84 -15.69 -5.18
N THR A 377 12.49 -14.56 -5.41
CA THR A 377 11.88 -13.23 -5.46
C THR A 377 10.94 -13.09 -6.68
N THR A 378 11.37 -13.56 -7.86
CA THR A 378 10.51 -13.62 -9.06
C THR A 378 9.30 -14.53 -8.84
N ARG A 379 9.47 -15.67 -8.14
CA ARG A 379 8.36 -16.57 -7.76
C ARG A 379 7.38 -15.90 -6.80
N ARG A 380 7.86 -15.20 -5.77
CA ARG A 380 7.02 -14.41 -4.84
C ARG A 380 6.23 -13.34 -5.58
N ILE A 381 6.86 -12.67 -6.55
CA ILE A 381 6.21 -11.61 -7.33
C ILE A 381 5.18 -12.16 -8.29
N ARG A 382 5.44 -13.33 -8.87
CA ARG A 382 4.44 -14.06 -9.65
C ARG A 382 3.25 -14.46 -8.77
N ASN A 383 3.50 -14.89 -7.53
CA ASN A 383 2.45 -15.17 -6.54
C ASN A 383 1.68 -13.91 -6.08
N PHE A 384 2.16 -12.68 -6.33
CA PHE A 384 1.33 -11.47 -6.13
C PHE A 384 0.16 -11.37 -7.12
N LEU A 385 0.16 -12.15 -8.21
CA LEU A 385 -0.86 -12.11 -9.25
C LEU A 385 -1.43 -13.47 -9.66
N GLN A 386 -0.93 -14.59 -9.13
CA GLN A 386 -1.33 -15.90 -9.63
C GLN A 386 -2.56 -16.51 -8.92
N PRO A 387 -3.34 -17.32 -9.66
CA PRO A 387 -4.80 -17.48 -9.57
C PRO A 387 -5.36 -18.34 -8.43
#